data_AF-A0A1I4VTL4-F1
#
_entry.id   AF-A0A1I4VTL4-F1
#
_cell.length_a   1.000
_cell.length_b   1.000
_cell.length_c   1.000
_cell.angle_alpha   90.00
_cell.angle_beta   90.00
_cell.angle_gamma   90.00
#
_symmetry.space_group_name_H-M   'P 1'
#
loop_
_entity.id
_entity.type
_entity.pdbx_description
1 polymer ?
#
loop_
_entity_poly.entity_id
_entity_poly.type
_entity_poly.pdbx_seq_one_letter_code
_entity_poly.pdbx_strand_id
1 'polypeptide(L)'
;MLSFAAGLLSLTLTAQNTTSVGTSKNWGSVDGISIIGLVQGPSSADAQLQVACVFEYTENDIHSAQALPANLNGLVHLDDALKGEFTKIRQSGQFKGHALETLLITPPAGSMSAKKLLLIGLGDRNNFTPELMTSVGEVAAREAMRLGVTNFAFASDLKDAGIDSPTALIAGNVVKGIVLANRSEIYLKEHQLSHTKKLKKIYFLAGPSFFEVAGGGIQAAIAEVNRK
;
A
#
# COMPACT_ATOMS: atom_id res chain seq x y z
N MET A 1 -61.31 15.85 3.45
CA MET A 1 -60.29 14.98 4.11
C MET A 1 -59.75 14.03 3.05
N LEU A 2 -58.54 14.29 2.54
CA LEU A 2 -57.80 13.34 1.72
C LEU A 2 -56.48 13.05 2.44
N SER A 3 -56.29 11.81 2.87
CA SER A 3 -55.09 11.35 3.56
C SER A 3 -54.15 10.73 2.52
N PHE A 4 -52.96 11.29 2.36
CA PHE A 4 -51.87 10.71 1.58
C PHE A 4 -51.05 9.80 2.49
N ALA A 5 -51.07 8.49 2.23
CA ALA A 5 -50.15 7.54 2.85
C ALA A 5 -48.82 7.53 2.09
N ALA A 6 -47.76 8.05 2.70
CA ALA A 6 -46.40 7.95 2.19
C ALA A 6 -45.82 6.57 2.55
N GLY A 7 -45.56 5.74 1.55
CA GLY A 7 -44.85 4.47 1.70
C GLY A 7 -43.35 4.70 1.89
N LEU A 8 -42.81 4.31 3.04
CA LEU A 8 -41.38 4.21 3.28
C LEU A 8 -40.81 2.98 2.56
N LEU A 9 -40.08 3.18 1.46
CA LEU A 9 -39.18 2.15 0.94
C LEU A 9 -37.99 2.00 1.89
N SER A 10 -37.92 0.87 2.58
CA SER A 10 -36.72 0.47 3.32
C SER A 10 -35.69 -0.09 2.34
N LEU A 11 -34.59 0.63 2.13
CA LEU A 11 -33.38 0.11 1.50
C LEU A 11 -32.72 -0.87 2.47
N THR A 12 -32.84 -2.16 2.20
CA THR A 12 -32.05 -3.19 2.87
C THR A 12 -30.61 -3.11 2.38
N LEU A 13 -29.70 -2.55 3.19
CA LEU A 13 -28.26 -2.75 3.00
C LEU A 13 -27.98 -4.24 3.19
N THR A 14 -27.63 -4.92 2.11
CA THR A 14 -27.10 -6.28 2.17
C THR A 14 -25.78 -6.24 2.94
N ALA A 15 -25.64 -7.13 3.94
CA ALA A 15 -24.39 -7.31 4.65
C ALA A 15 -23.30 -7.72 3.65
N GLN A 16 -22.34 -6.84 3.41
CA GLN A 16 -21.23 -7.11 2.52
C GLN A 16 -20.32 -8.13 3.22
N ASN A 17 -20.17 -9.33 2.65
CA ASN A 17 -19.24 -10.34 3.17
C ASN A 17 -17.81 -9.79 3.10
N THR A 18 -17.26 -9.37 4.23
CA THR A 18 -15.89 -8.87 4.34
C THR A 18 -14.90 -10.03 4.37
N THR A 19 -13.79 -9.95 3.63
CA THR A 19 -12.76 -10.98 3.62
C THR A 19 -12.04 -11.06 4.98
N SER A 20 -11.86 -12.26 5.55
CA SER A 20 -11.23 -12.41 6.88
C SER A 20 -9.76 -11.97 6.89
N VAL A 21 -9.33 -11.40 8.01
CA VAL A 21 -7.91 -11.06 8.27
C VAL A 21 -7.05 -12.31 8.15
N GLY A 22 -5.86 -12.17 7.57
CA GLY A 22 -4.93 -13.25 7.25
C GLY A 22 -5.24 -13.96 5.93
N THR A 23 -6.36 -13.66 5.27
CA THR A 23 -6.63 -14.19 3.92
C THR A 23 -5.55 -13.72 2.96
N SER A 24 -4.98 -14.66 2.19
CA SER A 24 -4.02 -14.37 1.14
C SER A 24 -4.38 -15.09 -0.14
N LYS A 25 -4.10 -14.44 -1.29
CA LYS A 25 -4.39 -15.00 -2.62
C LYS A 25 -3.34 -14.52 -3.61
N ASN A 26 -2.74 -15.45 -4.36
CA ASN A 26 -1.90 -15.10 -5.50
C ASN A 26 -2.80 -14.68 -6.67
N TRP A 27 -2.71 -13.41 -7.06
CA TRP A 27 -3.51 -12.86 -8.17
C TRP A 27 -2.88 -13.10 -9.52
N GLY A 28 -1.58 -13.41 -9.57
CA GLY A 28 -0.86 -13.70 -10.79
C GLY A 28 0.64 -13.54 -10.63
N SER A 29 1.36 -13.70 -11.73
CA SER A 29 2.80 -13.48 -11.74
C SER A 29 3.24 -12.81 -13.04
N VAL A 30 4.31 -12.01 -12.94
CA VAL A 30 4.92 -11.27 -14.04
C VAL A 30 6.43 -11.25 -13.81
N ASP A 31 7.22 -11.55 -14.84
CA ASP A 31 8.69 -11.55 -14.82
C ASP A 31 9.32 -12.42 -13.68
N GLY A 32 8.57 -13.42 -13.22
CA GLY A 32 8.95 -14.30 -12.10
C GLY A 32 8.71 -13.71 -10.70
N ILE A 33 7.95 -12.63 -10.58
CA ILE A 33 7.43 -12.08 -9.32
C ILE A 33 5.99 -12.55 -9.13
N SER A 34 5.68 -13.16 -7.98
CA SER A 34 4.30 -13.44 -7.57
C SER A 34 3.67 -12.22 -6.89
N ILE A 35 2.50 -11.81 -7.37
CA ILE A 35 1.76 -10.66 -6.82
C ILE A 35 0.59 -11.20 -5.99
N ILE A 36 0.69 -11.04 -4.68
CA ILE A 36 -0.17 -11.68 -3.69
C ILE A 36 -0.98 -10.59 -2.98
N GLY A 37 -2.30 -10.70 -2.95
CA GLY A 37 -3.11 -9.90 -2.04
C GLY A 37 -3.07 -10.51 -0.64
N LEU A 38 -3.04 -9.66 0.39
CA LEU A 38 -3.07 -10.08 1.79
C LEU A 38 -3.98 -9.14 2.60
N VAL A 39 -4.93 -9.71 3.36
CA VAL A 39 -5.77 -8.96 4.30
C VAL A 39 -5.02 -8.81 5.62
N GLN A 40 -4.15 -7.80 5.72
CA GLN A 40 -3.33 -7.54 6.90
C GLN A 40 -2.95 -6.05 6.96
N GLY A 41 -2.81 -5.50 8.17
CA GLY A 41 -2.24 -4.16 8.38
C GLY A 41 -0.72 -4.12 8.25
N PRO A 42 -0.12 -2.93 8.00
CA PRO A 42 1.30 -2.79 7.68
C PRO A 42 2.24 -3.16 8.85
N SER A 43 1.82 -3.05 10.11
CA SER A 43 2.65 -3.45 11.25
C SER A 43 2.78 -4.96 11.43
N SER A 44 1.86 -5.75 10.87
CA SER A 44 1.76 -7.19 11.11
C SER A 44 2.14 -8.06 9.92
N ALA A 45 2.33 -7.50 8.73
CA ALA A 45 2.67 -8.26 7.54
C ALA A 45 4.09 -8.86 7.64
N ASP A 46 4.19 -10.19 7.56
CA ASP A 46 5.48 -10.89 7.55
C ASP A 46 6.14 -10.79 6.17
N ALA A 47 7.02 -9.80 6.04
CA ALA A 47 7.82 -9.56 4.86
C ALA A 47 9.23 -9.08 5.23
N GLN A 48 10.17 -9.21 4.30
CA GLN A 48 11.54 -8.69 4.54
C GLN A 48 11.61 -7.17 4.58
N LEU A 49 10.63 -6.50 3.96
CA LEU A 49 10.43 -5.06 3.94
C LEU A 49 8.93 -4.78 3.97
N GLN A 50 8.47 -3.89 4.86
CA GLN A 50 7.16 -3.25 4.77
C GLN A 50 7.32 -1.90 4.06
N VAL A 51 6.43 -1.59 3.13
CA VAL A 51 6.30 -0.26 2.52
C VAL A 51 5.00 0.37 2.99
N ALA A 52 5.07 1.57 3.55
CA ALA A 52 3.91 2.38 3.92
C ALA A 52 3.97 3.71 3.17
N CYS A 53 2.85 4.15 2.60
CA CYS A 53 2.80 5.38 1.82
C CYS A 53 2.12 6.48 2.63
N VAL A 54 2.68 7.68 2.63
CA VAL A 54 2.28 8.69 3.61
C VAL A 54 2.20 10.06 2.95
N PHE A 55 1.10 10.77 3.15
CA PHE A 55 0.98 12.16 2.70
C PHE A 55 1.83 13.10 3.55
N GLU A 56 1.95 14.34 3.08
CA GLU A 56 2.53 15.42 3.86
C GLU A 56 1.86 15.55 5.23
N TYR A 57 2.70 15.74 6.24
CA TYR A 57 2.26 15.84 7.62
C TYR A 57 1.39 17.07 7.84
N THR A 58 0.24 16.84 8.47
CA THR A 58 -0.54 17.89 9.13
C THR A 58 -0.74 17.47 10.58
N GLU A 59 -0.92 18.44 11.47
CA GLU A 59 -1.17 18.15 12.88
C GLU A 59 -2.33 17.15 13.02
N ASN A 60 -2.12 16.09 13.81
CA ASN A 60 -3.09 15.04 14.09
C ASN A 60 -3.65 14.29 12.85
N ASP A 61 -2.90 14.18 11.75
CA ASP A 61 -3.45 13.67 10.48
C ASP A 61 -3.96 12.23 10.51
N ILE A 62 -3.23 11.29 11.13
CA ILE A 62 -3.63 9.88 11.24
C ILE A 62 -4.78 9.65 12.24
N HIS A 63 -5.14 10.67 13.02
CA HIS A 63 -6.30 10.66 13.93
C HIS A 63 -7.32 11.76 13.57
N SER A 64 -7.22 12.33 12.38
CA SER A 64 -8.13 13.37 11.91
C SER A 64 -9.52 12.80 11.66
N ALA A 65 -10.53 13.67 11.56
CA ALA A 65 -11.90 13.25 11.26
C ALA A 65 -12.04 12.56 9.89
N GLN A 66 -11.12 12.84 8.97
CA GLN A 66 -11.07 12.24 7.63
C GLN A 66 -10.39 10.87 7.65
N ALA A 67 -9.46 10.63 8.58
CA ALA A 67 -8.76 9.36 8.70
C ALA A 67 -9.70 8.21 9.08
N LEU A 68 -9.30 6.97 8.78
CA LEU A 68 -10.02 5.82 9.29
C LEU A 68 -10.01 5.80 10.83
N PRO A 69 -11.07 5.25 11.47
CA PRO A 69 -11.08 5.02 12.91
C PRO A 69 -9.85 4.24 13.37
N ALA A 70 -9.30 4.59 14.54
CA ALA A 70 -8.02 4.06 15.03
C ALA A 70 -7.92 2.53 14.96
N ASN A 71 -8.99 1.80 15.31
CA ASN A 71 -9.04 0.34 15.28
C ASN A 71 -8.97 -0.29 13.87
N LEU A 72 -9.14 0.52 12.82
CA LEU A 72 -9.08 0.11 11.42
C LEU A 72 -7.92 0.79 10.67
N ASN A 73 -7.18 1.70 11.32
CA ASN A 73 -6.21 2.56 10.68
C ASN A 73 -4.80 1.95 10.73
N GLY A 74 -4.28 1.56 9.58
CA GLY A 74 -2.96 0.94 9.44
C GLY A 74 -1.82 1.85 9.90
N LEU A 75 -1.93 3.17 9.71
CA LEU A 75 -0.91 4.13 10.12
C LEU A 75 -0.91 4.35 11.63
N VAL A 76 -2.07 4.31 12.29
CA VAL A 76 -2.15 4.33 13.76
C VAL A 76 -1.48 3.09 14.34
N HIS A 77 -1.82 1.90 13.84
CA HIS A 77 -1.18 0.66 14.29
C HIS A 77 0.33 0.61 14.00
N LEU A 78 0.79 1.28 12.94
CA LEU A 78 2.20 1.44 12.62
C LEU A 78 2.90 2.37 13.61
N ASP A 79 2.29 3.49 13.97
CA ASP A 79 2.84 4.41 14.97
C ASP A 79 2.89 3.77 16.36
N ASP A 80 1.86 3.03 16.75
CA ASP A 80 1.83 2.24 18.00
C ASP A 80 2.97 1.20 18.03
N ALA A 81 3.18 0.48 16.92
CA ALA A 81 4.28 -0.46 16.76
C ALA A 81 5.66 0.21 16.84
N LEU A 82 5.75 1.51 16.52
CA LEU A 82 6.95 2.32 16.63
C LEU A 82 6.97 3.17 17.91
N LYS A 83 6.03 2.96 18.85
CA LYS A 83 5.92 3.69 20.13
C LYS A 83 5.85 5.22 19.93
N GLY A 84 5.14 5.67 18.90
CA GLY A 84 4.96 7.08 18.57
C GLY A 84 6.10 7.71 17.75
N GLU A 85 7.15 6.96 17.41
CA GLU A 85 8.28 7.51 16.66
C GLU A 85 7.93 7.87 15.22
N PHE A 86 6.93 7.22 14.61
CA PHE A 86 6.50 7.60 13.26
C PHE A 86 5.92 9.02 13.25
N THR A 87 5.06 9.34 14.23
CA THR A 87 4.53 10.70 14.39
C THR A 87 5.64 11.71 14.71
N LYS A 88 6.57 11.38 15.61
CA LYS A 88 7.68 12.29 15.98
C LYS A 88 8.64 12.59 14.84
N ILE A 89 8.98 11.59 14.01
CA ILE A 89 9.83 11.77 12.83
C ILE A 89 9.19 12.77 11.86
N ARG A 90 7.86 12.70 11.69
CA ARG A 90 7.09 13.60 10.82
C ARG A 90 6.98 15.00 11.42
N GLN A 91 6.64 15.11 12.71
CA GLN A 91 6.57 16.38 13.44
C GLN A 91 7.91 17.14 13.46
N SER A 92 9.02 16.42 13.58
CA SER A 92 10.36 17.01 13.56
C SER A 92 10.85 17.39 12.15
N GLY A 93 10.10 17.05 11.10
CA GLY A 93 10.44 17.36 9.71
C GLY A 93 11.55 16.49 9.12
N GLN A 94 11.94 15.39 9.79
CA GLN A 94 12.91 14.42 9.28
C GLN A 94 12.34 13.59 8.12
N PHE A 95 11.03 13.48 8.05
CA PHE A 95 10.31 12.99 6.88
C PHE A 95 9.09 13.87 6.66
N LYS A 96 9.08 14.63 5.56
CA LYS A 96 8.01 15.62 5.32
C LYS A 96 6.81 15.00 4.63
N GLY A 97 7.00 13.90 3.90
CA GLY A 97 5.99 13.23 3.10
C GLY A 97 5.86 13.80 1.69
N HIS A 98 6.88 14.52 1.20
CA HIS A 98 6.90 15.03 -0.17
C HIS A 98 6.79 13.88 -1.17
N ALA A 99 6.19 14.13 -2.34
CA ALA A 99 5.98 13.09 -3.33
C ALA A 99 7.30 12.36 -3.67
N LEU A 100 7.31 11.04 -3.51
CA LEU A 100 8.44 10.13 -3.74
C LEU A 100 9.62 10.29 -2.76
N GLU A 101 9.50 11.10 -1.70
CA GLU A 101 10.45 11.12 -0.58
C GLU A 101 10.51 9.73 0.06
N THR A 102 11.70 9.26 0.43
CA THR A 102 11.86 7.96 1.08
C THR A 102 12.56 8.08 2.43
N LEU A 103 12.11 7.27 3.40
CA LEU A 103 12.82 7.08 4.66
C LEU A 103 12.80 5.61 5.04
N LEU A 104 13.98 5.02 5.26
CA LEU A 104 14.13 3.65 5.73
C LEU A 104 14.30 3.63 7.24
N ILE A 105 13.44 2.85 7.90
CA ILE A 105 13.43 2.66 9.35
C ILE A 105 13.70 1.19 9.65
N THR A 106 14.57 0.94 10.62
CA THR A 106 14.71 -0.38 11.24
C THR A 106 13.84 -0.39 12.50
N PRO A 107 12.69 -1.06 12.51
CA PRO A 107 11.82 -1.06 13.68
C PRO A 107 12.49 -1.75 14.88
N PRO A 108 12.14 -1.38 16.12
CA PRO A 108 12.57 -2.11 17.30
C PRO A 108 12.25 -3.62 17.17
N ALA A 109 13.17 -4.46 17.67
CA ALA A 109 13.00 -5.91 17.56
C ALA A 109 11.67 -6.36 18.18
N GLY A 110 10.89 -7.14 17.41
CA GLY A 110 9.59 -7.67 17.82
C GLY A 110 8.43 -6.68 17.78
N SER A 111 8.66 -5.41 17.38
CA SER A 111 7.59 -4.41 17.33
C SER A 111 6.79 -4.46 16.02
N MET A 112 7.40 -4.96 14.94
CA MET A 112 6.74 -5.26 13.67
C MET A 112 7.15 -6.65 13.19
N SER A 113 6.29 -7.30 12.40
CA SER A 113 6.65 -8.56 11.72
C SER A 113 7.74 -8.35 10.67
N ALA A 114 7.69 -7.22 9.96
CA ALA A 114 8.69 -6.86 8.97
C ALA A 114 10.00 -6.36 9.61
N LYS A 115 11.14 -6.74 9.01
CA LYS A 115 12.48 -6.39 9.53
C LYS A 115 12.92 -4.97 9.19
N LYS A 116 12.27 -4.34 8.22
CA LYS A 116 12.53 -2.98 7.75
C LYS A 116 11.19 -2.36 7.37
N LEU A 117 11.08 -1.06 7.57
CA LEU A 117 9.97 -0.23 7.11
C LEU A 117 10.51 0.84 6.17
N LEU A 118 9.97 0.94 4.97
CA LEU A 118 10.19 2.04 4.04
C LEU A 118 8.95 2.92 4.03
N LEU A 119 9.12 4.19 4.37
CA LEU A 119 8.12 5.22 4.11
C LEU A 119 8.34 5.76 2.69
N ILE A 120 7.24 5.96 1.96
CA ILE A 120 7.24 6.68 0.67
C ILE A 120 6.24 7.83 0.74
N GLY A 121 6.69 9.03 0.45
CA GLY A 121 5.87 10.23 0.49
C GLY A 121 4.92 10.31 -0.70
N LEU A 122 3.70 10.77 -0.46
CA LEU A 122 2.65 10.95 -1.46
C LEU A 122 2.42 12.42 -1.84
N GLY A 123 3.09 13.36 -1.16
CA GLY A 123 2.95 14.79 -1.36
C GLY A 123 1.71 15.36 -0.67
N ASP A 124 1.24 16.51 -1.18
CA ASP A 124 0.01 17.14 -0.71
C ASP A 124 -1.21 16.27 -1.07
N ARG A 125 -1.98 15.89 -0.04
CA ARG A 125 -3.18 15.07 -0.17
C ARG A 125 -4.26 15.69 -1.07
N ASN A 126 -4.32 17.02 -1.15
CA ASN A 126 -5.30 17.72 -1.98
C ASN A 126 -4.95 17.70 -3.47
N ASN A 127 -3.70 17.36 -3.79
CA ASN A 127 -3.18 17.26 -5.15
C ASN A 127 -2.91 15.81 -5.57
N PHE A 128 -3.37 14.84 -4.77
CA PHE A 128 -3.15 13.43 -5.06
C PHE A 128 -3.85 13.02 -6.36
N THR A 129 -3.13 12.29 -7.22
CA THR A 129 -3.73 11.61 -8.36
C THR A 129 -3.35 10.13 -8.38
N PRO A 130 -4.23 9.22 -8.86
CA PRO A 130 -3.93 7.79 -8.94
C PRO A 130 -2.66 7.46 -9.75
N GLU A 131 -2.28 8.27 -10.72
CA GLU A 131 -1.13 8.06 -11.61
C GLU A 131 0.20 8.05 -10.84
N LEU A 132 0.30 8.85 -9.77
CA LEU A 132 1.46 8.89 -8.87
C LEU A 132 1.83 7.50 -8.35
N MET A 133 0.84 6.63 -8.16
CA MET A 133 1.05 5.29 -7.61
C MET A 133 1.88 4.40 -8.54
N THR A 134 1.99 4.73 -9.82
CA THR A 134 2.95 4.07 -10.73
C THR A 134 4.38 4.38 -10.31
N SER A 135 4.70 5.65 -10.08
CA SER A 135 6.02 6.06 -9.61
C SER A 135 6.31 5.55 -8.19
N VAL A 136 5.31 5.53 -7.30
CA VAL A 136 5.45 4.94 -5.96
C VAL A 136 5.77 3.45 -6.03
N GLY A 137 5.09 2.69 -6.89
CA GLY A 137 5.39 1.27 -7.11
C GLY A 137 6.81 1.05 -7.66
N GLU A 138 7.27 1.93 -8.55
CA GLU A 138 8.62 1.90 -9.07
C GLU A 138 9.67 2.14 -7.98
N VAL A 139 9.48 3.19 -7.15
CA VAL A 139 10.36 3.52 -6.01
C VAL A 139 10.40 2.35 -5.03
N ALA A 140 9.25 1.81 -4.63
CA ALA A 140 9.16 0.68 -3.71
C ALA A 140 9.98 -0.53 -4.22
N ALA A 141 9.83 -0.89 -5.49
CA ALA A 141 10.57 -2.01 -6.07
C ALA A 141 12.08 -1.73 -6.18
N ARG A 142 12.48 -0.53 -6.61
CA ARG A 142 13.90 -0.15 -6.68
C ARG A 142 14.57 -0.21 -5.31
N GLU A 143 13.94 0.35 -4.29
CA GLU A 143 14.45 0.32 -2.91
C GLU A 143 14.51 -1.11 -2.36
N ALA A 144 13.48 -1.93 -2.61
CA ALA A 144 13.49 -3.33 -2.22
C ALA A 144 14.67 -4.11 -2.83
N MET A 145 14.93 -3.92 -4.13
CA MET A 145 16.05 -4.58 -4.82
C MET A 145 17.41 -4.06 -4.33
N ARG A 146 17.57 -2.75 -4.10
CA ARG A 146 18.78 -2.15 -3.50
C ARG A 146 19.08 -2.70 -2.12
N LEU A 147 18.04 -2.93 -1.32
CA LEU A 147 18.14 -3.55 0.01
C LEU A 147 18.43 -5.06 -0.04
N GLY A 148 18.45 -5.65 -1.24
CA GLY A 148 18.68 -7.07 -1.44
C GLY A 148 17.58 -7.95 -0.84
N VAL A 149 16.37 -7.43 -0.67
CA VAL A 149 15.22 -8.24 -0.25
C VAL A 149 14.62 -8.98 -1.45
N THR A 150 14.04 -10.14 -1.17
CA THR A 150 13.37 -10.98 -2.17
C THR A 150 11.86 -10.87 -2.09
N ASN A 151 11.34 -10.20 -1.06
CA ASN A 151 9.92 -9.88 -0.94
C ASN A 151 9.71 -8.60 -0.15
N PHE A 152 8.57 -7.95 -0.40
CA PHE A 152 8.09 -6.84 0.43
C PHE A 152 6.57 -6.84 0.50
N ALA A 153 6.02 -6.24 1.55
CA ALA A 153 4.61 -5.92 1.69
C ALA A 153 4.40 -4.43 1.38
N PHE A 154 3.28 -4.09 0.75
CA PHE A 154 2.97 -2.76 0.27
C PHE A 154 1.59 -2.32 0.79
N ALA A 155 1.57 -1.26 1.57
CA ALA A 155 0.37 -0.53 1.94
C ALA A 155 0.38 0.84 1.26
N SER A 156 -0.70 1.15 0.53
CA SER A 156 -0.87 2.49 -0.06
C SER A 156 -1.32 3.54 0.95
N ASP A 157 -1.91 3.09 2.06
CA ASP A 157 -2.46 3.87 3.19
C ASP A 157 -3.34 5.10 2.82
N LEU A 158 -3.86 5.15 1.58
CA LEU A 158 -4.68 6.26 1.08
C LEU A 158 -5.94 6.45 1.94
N LYS A 159 -6.64 5.34 2.21
CA LYS A 159 -7.86 5.37 3.01
C LYS A 159 -7.57 5.67 4.48
N ASP A 160 -6.44 5.18 5.01
CA ASP A 160 -5.99 5.49 6.37
C ASP A 160 -5.77 7.00 6.57
N ALA A 161 -5.36 7.71 5.50
CA ALA A 161 -5.25 9.16 5.47
C ALA A 161 -6.55 9.91 5.06
N GLY A 162 -7.65 9.19 4.86
CA GLY A 162 -8.96 9.75 4.50
C GLY A 162 -9.18 10.05 3.02
N ILE A 163 -8.33 9.52 2.14
CA ILE A 163 -8.47 9.68 0.69
C ILE A 163 -9.31 8.54 0.13
N ASP A 164 -10.53 8.89 -0.30
CA ASP A 164 -11.31 7.99 -1.15
C ASP A 164 -10.63 7.86 -2.51
N SER A 165 -10.37 6.62 -2.93
CA SER A 165 -9.55 6.34 -4.10
C SER A 165 -10.01 5.08 -4.83
N PRO A 166 -9.91 5.07 -6.17
CA PRO A 166 -10.34 3.92 -6.98
C PRO A 166 -9.41 2.73 -6.76
N THR A 167 -9.81 1.84 -5.86
CA THR A 167 -8.96 0.77 -5.30
C THR A 167 -8.32 -0.11 -6.37
N ALA A 168 -9.08 -0.51 -7.40
CA ALA A 168 -8.55 -1.34 -8.49
C ALA A 168 -7.50 -0.59 -9.32
N LEU A 169 -7.73 0.69 -9.62
CA LEU A 169 -6.80 1.52 -10.38
C LEU A 169 -5.50 1.75 -9.60
N ILE A 170 -5.60 2.06 -8.31
CA ILE A 170 -4.44 2.23 -7.42
C ILE A 170 -3.58 0.96 -7.42
N ALA A 171 -4.19 -0.21 -7.14
CA ALA A 171 -3.46 -1.47 -7.11
C ALA A 171 -2.81 -1.79 -8.47
N GLY A 172 -3.53 -1.54 -9.57
CA GLY A 172 -3.02 -1.73 -10.91
C GLY A 172 -1.82 -0.82 -11.25
N ASN A 173 -1.87 0.46 -10.88
CA ASN A 173 -0.78 1.42 -11.12
C ASN A 173 0.49 1.02 -10.36
N VAL A 174 0.37 0.61 -9.10
CA VAL A 174 1.53 0.14 -8.33
C VAL A 174 2.16 -1.09 -8.99
N VAL A 175 1.36 -2.06 -9.46
CA VAL A 175 1.87 -3.23 -10.20
C VAL A 175 2.64 -2.81 -11.46
N LYS A 176 2.11 -1.86 -12.23
CA LYS A 176 2.80 -1.33 -13.42
C LYS A 176 4.17 -0.74 -13.05
N GLY A 177 4.22 0.08 -12.00
CA GLY A 177 5.45 0.67 -11.49
C GLY A 177 6.51 -0.35 -11.07
N ILE A 178 6.09 -1.36 -10.30
CA ILE A 178 6.94 -2.47 -9.88
C ILE A 178 7.54 -3.19 -11.09
N VAL A 179 6.72 -3.49 -12.10
CA VAL A 179 7.17 -4.21 -13.31
C VAL A 179 8.17 -3.37 -14.10
N LEU A 180 7.95 -2.06 -14.22
CA LEU A 180 8.90 -1.14 -14.86
C LEU A 180 10.27 -1.14 -14.15
N ALA A 181 10.28 -1.04 -12.82
CA ALA A 181 11.50 -1.14 -12.03
C ALA A 181 12.20 -2.50 -12.21
N ASN A 182 11.44 -3.60 -12.14
CA ASN A 182 12.00 -4.94 -12.26
C ASN A 182 12.59 -5.21 -13.64
N ARG A 183 11.93 -4.79 -14.73
CA ARG A 183 12.47 -4.92 -16.09
C ARG A 183 13.74 -4.10 -16.28
N SER A 184 13.81 -2.89 -15.70
CA SER A 184 15.04 -2.10 -15.67
C SER A 184 16.17 -2.85 -14.95
N GLU A 185 15.86 -3.47 -13.80
CA GLU A 185 16.84 -4.23 -13.03
C GLU A 185 17.31 -5.51 -13.77
N ILE A 186 16.40 -6.19 -14.48
CA ILE A 186 16.74 -7.33 -15.34
C ILE A 186 17.74 -6.89 -16.41
N TYR A 187 17.46 -5.79 -17.11
CA TYR A 187 18.38 -5.23 -18.11
C TYR A 187 19.76 -4.96 -17.50
N LEU A 188 19.82 -4.30 -16.34
CA LEU A 188 21.10 -4.03 -15.67
C LEU A 188 21.85 -5.33 -15.32
N LYS A 189 21.17 -6.38 -14.88
CA LYS A 189 21.79 -7.68 -14.58
C LYS A 189 22.32 -8.38 -15.83
N GLU A 190 21.55 -8.38 -16.92
CA GLU A 190 21.97 -8.96 -18.20
C GLU A 190 23.23 -8.27 -18.75
N HIS A 191 23.41 -6.98 -18.45
CA HIS A 191 24.56 -6.19 -18.83
C HIS A 191 25.66 -6.14 -17.75
N GLN A 192 25.57 -6.95 -16.70
CA GLN A 192 26.55 -7.00 -15.59
C GLN A 192 26.74 -5.65 -14.86
N LEU A 193 25.72 -4.79 -14.90
CA LEU A 193 25.66 -3.49 -14.23
C LEU A 193 24.94 -3.53 -12.87
N SER A 194 24.44 -4.69 -12.47
CA SER A 194 23.84 -4.90 -11.15
C SER A 194 24.03 -6.32 -10.63
N HIS A 195 24.15 -6.44 -9.31
CA HIS A 195 24.25 -7.70 -8.56
C HIS A 195 23.14 -7.88 -7.52
N THR A 196 22.06 -7.08 -7.58
CA THR A 196 20.99 -7.18 -6.59
C THR A 196 20.31 -8.56 -6.63
N LYS A 197 19.65 -8.95 -5.54
CA LYS A 197 18.84 -10.17 -5.54
C LYS A 197 17.59 -9.98 -6.40
N LYS A 198 17.11 -11.06 -7.00
CA LYS A 198 15.83 -11.03 -7.74
C LYS A 198 14.67 -10.90 -6.75
N LEU A 199 13.77 -9.96 -7.01
CA LEU A 199 12.49 -9.86 -6.30
C LEU A 199 11.60 -11.05 -6.71
N LYS A 200 10.98 -11.71 -5.73
CA LYS A 200 10.22 -12.96 -5.93
C LYS A 200 8.74 -12.83 -5.56
N LYS A 201 8.42 -12.08 -4.51
CA LYS A 201 7.04 -11.96 -4.01
C LYS A 201 6.75 -10.53 -3.59
N ILE A 202 5.53 -10.10 -3.83
CA ILE A 202 5.02 -8.80 -3.34
C ILE A 202 3.66 -9.06 -2.72
N TYR A 203 3.49 -8.57 -1.48
CA TYR A 203 2.24 -8.65 -0.76
C TYR A 203 1.54 -7.29 -0.83
N PHE A 204 0.43 -7.20 -1.56
CA PHE A 204 -0.45 -6.05 -1.57
C PHE A 204 -1.40 -6.13 -0.39
N LEU A 205 -1.24 -5.21 0.55
CA LEU A 205 -2.10 -5.13 1.73
C LEU A 205 -3.41 -4.45 1.35
N ALA A 206 -4.53 -5.08 1.72
CA ALA A 206 -5.86 -4.55 1.48
C ALA A 206 -6.77 -4.80 2.68
N GLY A 207 -7.61 -3.82 3.01
CA GLY A 207 -8.65 -4.00 4.02
C GLY A 207 -9.68 -5.06 3.60
N PRO A 208 -10.37 -5.72 4.55
CA PRO A 208 -11.38 -6.76 4.31
C PRO A 208 -12.39 -6.48 3.20
N SER A 209 -12.87 -5.24 3.09
CA SER A 209 -13.88 -4.83 2.12
C SER A 209 -13.33 -4.56 0.71
N PHE A 210 -12.00 -4.48 0.57
CA PHE A 210 -11.33 -4.02 -0.66
C PHE A 210 -10.50 -5.12 -1.33
N PHE A 211 -10.36 -6.29 -0.69
CA PHE A 211 -9.47 -7.36 -1.11
C PHE A 211 -9.72 -7.84 -2.56
N GLU A 212 -10.97 -8.22 -2.88
CA GLU A 212 -11.31 -8.70 -4.23
C GLU A 212 -11.20 -7.60 -5.29
N VAL A 213 -11.59 -6.36 -4.95
CA VAL A 213 -11.50 -5.21 -5.88
C VAL A 213 -10.04 -4.87 -6.20
N ALA A 214 -9.17 -4.85 -5.20
CA ALA A 214 -7.73 -4.68 -5.41
C ALA A 214 -7.16 -5.83 -6.25
N GLY A 215 -7.58 -7.07 -5.97
CA GLY A 215 -7.21 -8.26 -6.73
C GLY A 215 -7.54 -8.17 -8.22
N GLY A 216 -8.75 -7.73 -8.57
CA GLY A 216 -9.14 -7.49 -9.96
C GLY A 216 -8.26 -6.46 -10.66
N GLY A 217 -7.91 -5.36 -9.96
CA GLY A 217 -6.98 -4.35 -10.47
C GLY A 217 -5.57 -4.89 -10.73
N ILE A 218 -5.06 -5.72 -9.81
CA ILE A 218 -3.78 -6.42 -9.96
C ILE A 218 -3.81 -7.33 -11.19
N GLN A 219 -4.84 -8.16 -11.36
CA GLN A 219 -4.98 -9.07 -12.49
C GLN A 219 -5.02 -8.34 -13.83
N ALA A 220 -5.80 -7.26 -13.90
CA ALA A 220 -5.88 -6.42 -15.09
C ALA A 220 -4.52 -5.81 -15.47
N ALA A 221 -3.78 -5.29 -14.49
CA ALA A 221 -2.45 -4.73 -14.72
C ALA A 221 -1.45 -5.79 -15.18
N ILE A 222 -1.44 -6.98 -14.59
CA ILE A 222 -0.60 -8.11 -15.03
C ILE A 222 -0.91 -8.48 -16.50
N ALA A 223 -2.20 -8.57 -16.85
CA ALA A 223 -2.60 -8.87 -18.23
C ALA A 223 -2.22 -7.75 -19.22
N GLU A 224 -2.18 -6.50 -18.79
CA GLU A 224 -1.72 -5.36 -19.61
C GLU A 224 -0.21 -5.40 -19.86
N VAL A 225 0.60 -5.57 -18.80
CA VAL A 225 2.06 -5.54 -18.93
C VAL A 225 2.64 -6.78 -19.63
N ASN A 226 1.94 -7.91 -19.61
CA ASN A 226 2.36 -9.10 -20.37
C ASN A 226 2.09 -8.99 -21.88
N ARG A 227 1.26 -8.03 -22.32
CA ARG A 227 1.02 -7.76 -23.75
C ARG A 227 2.07 -6.85 -24.38
N LYS A 228 2.95 -6.26 -23.55
CA LYS A 228 4.00 -5.30 -23.95
C LYS A 228 5.37 -5.89 -23.70
#